data_AF-A0A0V1NQ57-F1
#
_entry.id   AF-A0A0V1NQ57-F1
#
_cell.length_a   1.000
_cell.length_b   1.000
_cell.length_c   1.000
_cell.angle_alpha   90.00
_cell.angle_beta   90.00
_cell.angle_gamma   90.00
#
_symmetry.space_group_name_H-M   'P 1'
#
loop_
_entity.id
_entity.type
_entity.pdbx_description
1 polymer ?
#
loop_
_entity_poly.entity_id
_entity_poly.type
_entity_poly.pdbx_seq_one_letter_code
_entity_poly.pdbx_strand_id
1 'polypeptide(L)'
;LETNSILKVWGDAAVQVFFSMSVGAGGLTTLSSYNELDNNIFRDTFVITLGNIFTSLLSGFVVFSILGFMAGEFRQSVESVATAGPGLLFVTYPYALTHLPLSPVWSALFFFTVILMGIDSQIVLVEVVITAFKDQYPKLREPKIRVCAVACTCAISYLIGLLMCTGGGAYILNLLDTFAGGWPLLLQCLLEVIIVVYIYGLEKYAHLYRYMLGEPSRKFWKFLGYPINKFYTLCWAYLTPLCLVVVLVFNFSEYTITSYGNYIYPLWAEVIGWLIAFGSCLPAVIVALYKVIVIVTTGSKETIKLRLRNQLTSTERWDQNRKILETSNSDELQTVETKMKF
;
A
#
# COMPACT_ATOMS: atom_id res chain seq x y z
N LEU A 1 5.89 -33.96 -0.40
CA LEU A 1 6.25 -33.10 -1.55
C LEU A 1 5.04 -32.29 -2.03
N GLU A 2 3.86 -32.88 -2.21
CA GLU A 2 2.62 -32.16 -2.56
C GLU A 2 2.10 -31.19 -1.49
N THR A 3 2.33 -31.45 -0.20
CA THR A 3 1.89 -30.51 0.87
C THR A 3 2.64 -29.18 0.82
N ASN A 4 3.90 -29.19 0.39
CA ASN A 4 4.70 -27.98 0.22
C ASN A 4 4.23 -27.16 -0.99
N SER A 5 3.71 -27.79 -2.06
CA SER A 5 3.20 -27.06 -3.23
C SER A 5 1.87 -26.38 -2.92
N ILE A 6 0.97 -27.00 -2.15
CA ILE A 6 -0.29 -26.37 -1.74
C ILE A 6 -0.03 -25.16 -0.85
N LEU A 7 0.83 -25.31 0.16
CA LEU A 7 1.17 -24.20 1.07
C LEU A 7 1.78 -23.02 0.30
N LYS A 8 2.65 -23.33 -0.68
CA LYS A 8 3.23 -22.35 -1.59
C LYS A 8 2.19 -21.58 -2.39
N VAL A 9 1.23 -22.28 -3.03
CA VAL A 9 0.16 -21.63 -3.81
C VAL A 9 -0.65 -20.64 -2.97
N TRP A 10 -0.97 -21.00 -1.71
CA TRP A 10 -1.67 -20.10 -0.80
C TRP A 10 -0.80 -18.93 -0.32
N GLY A 11 0.50 -19.17 -0.10
CA GLY A 11 1.49 -18.12 0.19
C GLY A 11 1.58 -17.11 -0.94
N ASP A 12 1.79 -17.57 -2.17
CA ASP A 12 1.84 -16.75 -3.39
C ASP A 12 0.54 -15.95 -3.59
N ALA A 13 -0.62 -16.59 -3.38
CA ALA A 13 -1.91 -15.92 -3.48
C ALA A 13 -2.05 -14.78 -2.45
N ALA A 14 -1.61 -15.00 -1.21
CA ALA A 14 -1.70 -14.00 -0.16
C ALA A 14 -0.73 -12.83 -0.40
N VAL A 15 0.50 -13.11 -0.85
CA VAL A 15 1.49 -12.13 -1.32
C VAL A 15 0.90 -11.28 -2.46
N GLN A 16 0.31 -11.95 -3.47
CA GLN A 16 -0.27 -11.29 -4.63
C GLN A 16 -1.41 -10.33 -4.24
N VAL A 17 -2.34 -10.76 -3.36
CA VAL A 17 -3.44 -9.90 -2.90
C VAL A 17 -2.93 -8.69 -2.13
N PHE A 18 -1.92 -8.88 -1.26
CA PHE A 18 -1.34 -7.80 -0.46
C PHE A 18 -0.72 -6.72 -1.35
N PHE A 19 0.19 -7.12 -2.25
CA PHE A 19 0.89 -6.18 -3.13
C PHE A 19 -0.01 -5.61 -4.22
N SER A 20 -0.98 -6.37 -4.74
CA SER A 20 -1.93 -5.88 -5.74
C SER A 20 -2.82 -4.76 -5.22
N MET A 21 -3.14 -4.75 -3.92
CA MET A 21 -3.96 -3.71 -3.30
C MET A 21 -3.12 -2.54 -2.75
N SER A 22 -1.79 -2.61 -2.84
CA SER A 22 -0.85 -1.59 -2.32
C SER A 22 -1.11 -1.20 -0.86
N VAL A 23 -1.48 -2.18 -0.01
CA VAL A 23 -1.78 -1.94 1.40
C VAL A 23 -0.49 -1.67 2.17
N GLY A 24 -0.50 -0.68 3.07
CA GLY A 24 0.67 -0.30 3.88
C GLY A 24 1.66 0.65 3.18
N ALA A 25 1.47 0.95 1.89
CA ALA A 25 2.32 1.91 1.16
C ALA A 25 1.97 3.38 1.44
N GLY A 26 0.99 3.65 2.31
CA GLY A 26 0.50 4.99 2.63
C GLY A 26 -0.46 5.59 1.59
N GLY A 27 -0.48 5.08 0.34
CA GLY A 27 -1.33 5.60 -0.74
C GLY A 27 -2.81 5.69 -0.39
N LEU A 28 -3.41 4.60 0.10
CA LEU A 28 -4.81 4.58 0.51
C LEU A 28 -5.09 5.52 1.70
N THR A 29 -4.18 5.60 2.67
CA THR A 29 -4.30 6.49 3.83
C THR A 29 -4.24 7.96 3.41
N THR A 30 -3.31 8.31 2.51
CA THR A 30 -3.19 9.67 1.97
C THR A 30 -4.43 10.04 1.15
N LEU A 31 -4.88 9.19 0.23
CA LEU A 31 -6.05 9.49 -0.58
C LEU A 31 -7.33 9.61 0.26
N SER A 32 -7.51 8.73 1.25
CA SER A 32 -8.66 8.79 2.16
C SER A 32 -8.63 10.02 3.08
N SER A 33 -7.46 10.60 3.38
CA SER A 33 -7.36 11.85 4.15
C SER A 33 -7.99 13.07 3.46
N TYR A 34 -8.22 12.99 2.15
CA TYR A 34 -8.87 14.03 1.36
C TYR A 34 -10.38 13.87 1.25
N ASN A 35 -10.94 12.75 1.73
CA ASN A 35 -12.38 12.51 1.69
C ASN A 35 -13.12 13.36 2.72
N GLU A 36 -14.39 13.61 2.44
CA GLU A 36 -15.33 14.10 3.44
C GLU A 36 -15.49 13.06 4.57
N LEU A 37 -15.73 13.54 5.79
CA LEU A 37 -15.74 12.69 6.99
C LEU A 37 -16.87 11.66 7.01
N ASP A 38 -18.00 11.98 6.39
CA ASP A 38 -19.19 11.12 6.25
C ASP A 38 -19.21 10.32 4.94
N ASN A 39 -18.12 10.38 4.14
CA ASN A 39 -18.03 9.62 2.92
C ASN A 39 -18.16 8.11 3.18
N ASN A 40 -18.89 7.42 2.30
CA ASN A 40 -19.15 5.99 2.43
C ASN A 40 -17.95 5.15 1.96
N ILE A 41 -16.92 5.09 2.81
CA ILE A 41 -15.69 4.33 2.56
C ILE A 41 -15.94 2.82 2.37
N PHE A 42 -17.04 2.26 2.89
CA PHE A 42 -17.41 0.86 2.66
C PHE A 42 -17.75 0.59 1.20
N ARG A 43 -18.53 1.49 0.58
CA ARG A 43 -18.84 1.41 -0.84
C ARG A 43 -17.59 1.54 -1.68
N ASP A 44 -16.75 2.52 -1.37
CA ASP A 44 -15.55 2.80 -2.14
C ASP A 44 -14.58 1.63 -2.05
N THR A 45 -14.35 1.09 -0.84
CA THR A 45 -13.50 -0.10 -0.65
C THR A 45 -14.01 -1.29 -1.47
N PHE A 46 -15.33 -1.55 -1.46
CA PHE A 46 -15.90 -2.65 -2.23
C PHE A 46 -15.72 -2.48 -3.74
N VAL A 47 -15.96 -1.27 -4.27
CA VAL A 47 -15.77 -0.95 -5.69
C VAL A 47 -14.31 -1.07 -6.09
N ILE A 48 -13.39 -0.56 -5.27
CA ILE A 48 -11.94 -0.64 -5.51
C ILE A 48 -11.49 -2.11 -5.54
N THR A 49 -11.89 -2.91 -4.55
CA THR A 49 -11.52 -4.34 -4.49
C THR A 49 -12.08 -5.12 -5.69
N LEU A 50 -13.35 -4.91 -6.05
CA LEU A 50 -13.93 -5.58 -7.22
C LEU A 50 -13.28 -5.13 -8.53
N GLY A 51 -13.00 -3.82 -8.67
CA GLY A 51 -12.31 -3.28 -9.83
C GLY A 51 -10.91 -3.87 -9.99
N ASN A 52 -10.17 -4.01 -8.90
CA ASN A 52 -8.86 -4.65 -8.88
C ASN A 52 -8.96 -6.12 -9.36
N ILE A 53 -9.85 -6.92 -8.75
CA ILE A 53 -10.05 -8.32 -9.12
C ILE A 53 -10.44 -8.45 -10.60
N PHE A 54 -11.40 -7.64 -11.06
CA PHE A 54 -11.85 -7.68 -12.45
C PHE A 54 -10.72 -7.35 -13.42
N THR A 55 -9.94 -6.30 -13.13
CA THR A 55 -8.82 -5.89 -13.97
C THR A 55 -7.71 -6.95 -13.99
N SER A 56 -7.39 -7.57 -12.85
CA SER A 56 -6.42 -8.67 -12.78
C SER A 56 -6.88 -9.89 -13.58
N LEU A 57 -8.17 -10.26 -13.51
CA LEU A 57 -8.73 -11.35 -14.31
C LEU A 57 -8.70 -11.05 -15.80
N LEU A 58 -9.12 -9.84 -16.20
CA LEU A 58 -9.06 -9.39 -17.59
C LEU A 58 -7.63 -9.40 -18.13
N SER A 59 -6.68 -8.87 -17.36
CA SER A 59 -5.26 -8.90 -17.69
C SER A 59 -4.77 -10.35 -17.84
N GLY A 60 -5.17 -11.25 -16.95
CA GLY A 60 -4.88 -12.69 -17.05
C GLY A 60 -5.34 -13.28 -18.38
N PHE A 61 -6.57 -13.03 -18.82
CA PHE A 61 -7.06 -13.49 -20.12
C PHE A 61 -6.22 -12.96 -21.29
N VAL A 62 -5.84 -11.68 -21.24
CA VAL A 62 -4.98 -11.07 -22.27
C VAL A 62 -3.60 -11.73 -22.30
N VAL A 63 -2.93 -11.87 -21.15
CA VAL A 63 -1.62 -12.51 -21.02
C VAL A 63 -1.64 -13.95 -21.55
N PHE A 64 -2.56 -14.77 -21.04
CA PHE A 64 -2.59 -16.19 -21.40
C PHE A 64 -3.03 -16.42 -22.86
N SER A 65 -3.82 -15.53 -23.45
CA SER A 65 -4.15 -15.60 -24.89
C SER A 65 -2.92 -15.43 -25.78
N ILE A 66 -2.04 -14.47 -25.45
CA ILE A 66 -0.80 -14.20 -26.17
C ILE A 66 0.22 -15.31 -25.94
N LEU A 67 0.37 -15.80 -24.71
CA LEU A 67 1.21 -16.95 -24.40
C LEU A 67 0.75 -18.20 -25.15
N GLY A 68 -0.56 -18.44 -25.25
CA GLY A 68 -1.13 -19.54 -26.01
C GLY A 68 -0.84 -19.45 -27.51
N PHE A 69 -0.96 -18.26 -28.10
CA PHE A 69 -0.59 -18.01 -29.49
C PHE A 69 0.88 -18.35 -29.76
N MET A 70 1.79 -17.86 -28.93
CA MET A 70 3.22 -18.12 -29.07
C MET A 70 3.60 -19.58 -28.83
N ALA A 71 2.96 -20.26 -27.87
CA ALA A 71 3.18 -21.69 -27.64
C ALA A 71 2.85 -22.49 -28.92
N GLY A 72 1.78 -22.10 -29.63
CA GLY A 72 1.42 -22.63 -30.94
C GLY A 72 2.47 -22.34 -32.01
N GLU A 73 2.95 -21.10 -32.11
CA GLU A 73 3.94 -20.66 -33.10
C GLU A 73 5.29 -21.38 -32.92
N PHE A 74 5.81 -21.42 -31.69
CA PHE A 74 7.09 -22.06 -31.39
C PHE A 74 7.01 -23.58 -31.21
N ARG A 75 5.80 -24.15 -31.21
CA ARG A 75 5.54 -25.57 -30.91
C ARG A 75 6.15 -26.02 -29.58
N GLN A 76 6.05 -25.15 -28.58
CA GLN A 76 6.52 -25.42 -27.22
C GLN A 76 5.35 -25.40 -26.24
N SER A 77 5.57 -25.85 -25.00
CA SER A 77 4.57 -25.74 -23.96
C SER A 77 4.39 -24.27 -23.53
N VAL A 78 3.22 -23.95 -22.98
CA VAL A 78 2.97 -22.60 -22.42
C VAL A 78 3.97 -22.29 -21.29
N GLU A 79 4.40 -23.29 -20.54
CA GLU A 79 5.38 -23.15 -19.45
C GLU A 79 6.74 -22.64 -19.94
N SER A 80 7.22 -23.06 -21.12
CA SER A 80 8.53 -22.62 -21.62
C SER A 80 8.51 -21.19 -22.17
N VAL A 81 7.34 -20.70 -22.59
CA VAL A 81 7.17 -19.33 -23.10
C VAL A 81 6.69 -18.34 -22.03
N ALA A 82 6.11 -18.84 -20.93
CA ALA A 82 5.67 -18.06 -19.78
C ALA A 82 6.87 -17.69 -18.88
N THR A 83 7.69 -16.75 -19.35
CA THR A 83 8.72 -16.14 -18.50
C THR A 83 8.11 -15.09 -17.57
N ALA A 84 8.41 -15.16 -16.28
CA ALA A 84 7.97 -14.15 -15.32
C ALA A 84 8.83 -12.87 -15.41
N GLY A 85 8.25 -11.73 -15.01
CA GLY A 85 8.97 -10.46 -14.90
C GLY A 85 8.96 -9.59 -16.18
N PRO A 86 9.83 -8.56 -16.24
CA PRO A 86 9.81 -7.56 -17.31
C PRO A 86 10.01 -8.13 -18.73
N GLY A 87 10.67 -9.29 -18.85
CA GLY A 87 10.90 -9.96 -20.14
C GLY A 87 9.60 -10.30 -20.87
N LEU A 88 8.55 -10.68 -20.12
CA LEU A 88 7.22 -10.91 -20.68
C LEU A 88 6.72 -9.66 -21.41
N LEU A 89 6.71 -8.53 -20.71
CA LEU A 89 6.16 -7.28 -21.21
C LEU A 89 6.98 -6.69 -22.37
N PHE A 90 8.31 -6.79 -22.32
CA PHE A 90 9.19 -6.06 -23.24
C PHE A 90 9.80 -6.91 -24.37
N VAL A 91 9.71 -8.24 -24.30
CA VAL A 91 10.22 -9.15 -25.35
C VAL A 91 9.08 -9.93 -25.95
N THR A 92 8.36 -10.65 -25.10
CA THR A 92 7.37 -11.64 -25.48
C THR A 92 6.13 -11.01 -26.11
N TYR A 93 5.59 -9.95 -25.48
CA TYR A 93 4.44 -9.23 -25.99
C TYR A 93 4.71 -8.53 -27.33
N PRO A 94 5.75 -7.69 -27.47
CA PRO A 94 6.04 -7.02 -28.74
C PRO A 94 6.23 -8.01 -29.89
N TYR A 95 6.89 -9.15 -29.64
CA TYR A 95 7.02 -10.22 -30.62
C TYR A 95 5.64 -10.68 -31.11
N ALA A 96 4.74 -11.10 -30.21
CA ALA A 96 3.41 -11.56 -30.60
C ALA A 96 2.59 -10.47 -31.32
N LEU A 97 2.70 -9.21 -30.90
CA LEU A 97 2.00 -8.09 -31.53
C LEU A 97 2.46 -7.85 -32.98
N THR A 98 3.70 -8.18 -33.34
CA THR A 98 4.18 -8.06 -34.74
C THR A 98 3.47 -8.99 -35.72
N HIS A 99 2.86 -10.07 -35.23
CA HIS A 99 2.11 -11.04 -36.05
C HIS A 99 0.64 -10.64 -36.26
N LEU A 100 0.14 -9.63 -35.54
CA LEU A 100 -1.21 -9.14 -35.72
C LEU A 100 -1.33 -8.22 -36.95
N PRO A 101 -2.47 -8.24 -37.66
CA PRO A 101 -2.73 -7.23 -38.68
C PRO A 101 -2.76 -5.84 -38.03
N LEU A 102 -2.20 -4.84 -38.72
CA LEU A 102 -2.01 -3.48 -38.19
C LEU A 102 -1.14 -3.46 -36.91
N SER A 103 -0.08 -4.27 -36.85
CA SER A 103 0.82 -4.38 -35.70
C SER A 103 1.29 -3.05 -35.08
N PRO A 104 1.55 -1.96 -35.83
CA PRO A 104 1.95 -0.70 -35.21
C PRO A 104 0.87 -0.11 -34.29
N VAL A 105 -0.41 -0.31 -34.61
CA VAL A 105 -1.54 0.18 -33.81
C VAL A 105 -1.62 -0.59 -32.49
N TRP A 106 -1.52 -1.91 -32.53
CA TRP A 106 -1.58 -2.75 -31.33
C TRP A 106 -0.39 -2.52 -30.41
N SER A 107 0.83 -2.39 -30.96
CA SER A 107 2.02 -2.05 -30.19
C SER A 107 1.91 -0.68 -29.54
N ALA A 108 1.40 0.33 -30.25
CA ALA A 108 1.19 1.66 -29.67
C ALA A 108 0.18 1.64 -28.52
N LEU A 109 -0.97 0.96 -28.69
CA LEU A 109 -1.99 0.83 -27.65
C LEU A 109 -1.47 0.07 -26.42
N PHE A 110 -0.70 -0.99 -26.65
CA PHE A 110 -0.11 -1.79 -25.57
C PHE A 110 0.88 -0.97 -24.73
N PHE A 111 1.87 -0.34 -25.36
CA PHE A 111 2.84 0.47 -24.61
C PHE A 111 2.22 1.73 -24.00
N PHE A 112 1.22 2.32 -24.66
CA PHE A 112 0.46 3.43 -24.06
C PHE A 112 -0.27 2.98 -22.78
N THR A 113 -0.88 1.79 -22.79
CA THR A 113 -1.51 1.20 -21.60
C THR A 113 -0.48 0.97 -20.49
N VAL A 114 0.69 0.40 -20.81
CA VAL A 114 1.79 0.20 -19.85
C VAL A 114 2.24 1.53 -19.23
N ILE A 115 2.36 2.59 -20.04
CA ILE A 115 2.71 3.93 -19.56
C ILE A 115 1.63 4.48 -18.62
N LEU A 116 0.35 4.35 -18.97
CA LEU A 116 -0.76 4.82 -18.14
C LEU A 116 -0.79 4.10 -16.77
N MET A 117 -0.57 2.77 -16.76
CA MET A 117 -0.47 1.95 -15.54
C MET A 117 0.76 2.28 -14.68
N GLY A 118 1.80 2.89 -15.26
CA GLY A 118 2.93 3.40 -14.49
C GLY A 118 2.62 4.77 -13.90
N ILE A 119 2.03 5.66 -14.69
CA ILE A 119 1.78 7.05 -14.32
C ILE A 119 0.77 7.16 -13.17
N ASP A 120 -0.33 6.40 -13.21
CA ASP A 120 -1.36 6.45 -12.15
C ASP A 120 -0.79 6.11 -10.76
N SER A 121 0.03 5.07 -10.69
CA SER A 121 0.71 4.61 -9.48
C SER A 121 1.74 5.64 -9.00
N GLN A 122 2.53 6.20 -9.91
CA GLN A 122 3.53 7.22 -9.57
C GLN A 122 2.89 8.51 -9.04
N ILE A 123 1.74 8.93 -9.57
CA ILE A 123 1.01 10.10 -9.06
C ILE A 123 0.67 9.91 -7.58
N VAL A 124 0.14 8.74 -7.20
CA VAL A 124 -0.22 8.44 -5.80
C VAL A 124 1.02 8.40 -4.91
N LEU A 125 2.11 7.78 -5.34
CA LEU A 125 3.35 7.69 -4.55
C LEU A 125 3.97 9.08 -4.29
N VAL A 126 3.99 9.95 -5.30
CA VAL A 126 4.44 11.35 -5.11
C VAL A 126 3.50 12.08 -4.15
N GLU A 127 2.19 11.90 -4.27
CA GLU A 127 1.22 12.54 -3.37
C GLU A 127 1.37 12.07 -1.92
N VAL A 128 1.73 10.81 -1.66
CA VAL A 128 2.06 10.30 -0.31
C VAL A 128 3.20 11.10 0.31
N VAL A 129 4.31 11.26 -0.42
CA VAL A 129 5.48 12.00 0.06
C VAL A 129 5.12 13.47 0.32
N ILE A 130 4.44 14.11 -0.63
CA ILE A 130 4.08 15.52 -0.53
C ILE A 130 3.10 15.77 0.62
N THR A 131 2.13 14.89 0.81
CA THR A 131 1.16 14.99 1.91
C THR A 131 1.84 14.82 3.26
N ALA A 132 2.76 13.86 3.41
CA ALA A 132 3.53 13.68 4.64
C ALA A 132 4.31 14.95 5.03
N PHE A 133 4.98 15.60 4.07
CA PHE A 133 5.66 16.87 4.33
C PHE A 133 4.70 18.02 4.63
N LYS A 134 3.57 18.09 3.92
CA LYS A 134 2.53 19.12 4.13
C LYS A 134 1.90 19.05 5.52
N ASP A 135 1.73 17.86 6.05
CA ASP A 135 1.11 17.64 7.36
C ASP A 135 2.06 17.99 8.50
N GLN A 136 3.37 17.78 8.30
CA GLN A 136 4.39 18.18 9.27
C GLN A 136 4.68 19.69 9.25
N TYR A 137 4.66 20.32 8.07
CA TYR A 137 5.04 21.72 7.88
C TYR A 137 3.90 22.55 7.27
N PRO A 138 3.12 23.29 8.08
CA PRO A 138 1.94 24.03 7.60
C PRO A 138 2.22 25.05 6.49
N LYS A 139 3.45 25.60 6.41
CA LYS A 139 3.86 26.54 5.36
C LYS A 139 3.84 25.91 3.96
N LEU A 140 4.02 24.58 3.84
CA LEU A 140 3.95 23.87 2.56
C LEU A 140 2.52 23.76 2.00
N ARG A 141 1.49 24.16 2.76
CA ARG A 141 0.10 24.21 2.28
C ARG A 141 -0.15 25.34 1.29
N GLU A 142 0.73 26.34 1.25
CA GLU A 142 0.60 27.43 0.27
C GLU A 142 0.76 26.88 -1.16
N PRO A 143 -0.11 27.24 -2.11
CA PRO A 143 -0.17 26.60 -3.43
C PRO A 143 1.14 26.76 -4.21
N LYS A 144 1.81 27.91 -4.09
CA LYS A 144 3.11 28.16 -4.74
C LYS A 144 4.21 27.24 -4.18
N ILE A 145 4.26 27.09 -2.85
CA ILE A 145 5.24 26.25 -2.18
C ILE A 145 4.97 24.77 -2.46
N ARG A 146 3.70 24.37 -2.54
CA ARG A 146 3.31 23.00 -2.92
C ARG A 146 3.84 22.63 -4.31
N VAL A 147 3.62 23.48 -5.31
CA VAL A 147 4.10 23.22 -6.69
C VAL A 147 5.63 23.09 -6.70
N CYS A 148 6.34 23.97 -5.99
CA CYS A 148 7.79 23.85 -5.84
C CYS A 148 8.20 22.55 -5.15
N ALA A 149 7.51 22.14 -4.08
CA ALA A 149 7.80 20.89 -3.37
C ALA A 149 7.63 19.67 -4.29
N VAL A 150 6.53 19.60 -5.06
CA VAL A 150 6.30 18.55 -6.05
C VAL A 150 7.42 18.52 -7.09
N ALA A 151 7.75 19.68 -7.67
CA ALA A 151 8.82 19.78 -8.66
C ALA A 151 10.18 19.35 -8.11
N CYS A 152 10.50 19.74 -6.87
CA CYS A 152 11.73 19.32 -6.20
C CYS A 152 11.76 17.81 -5.94
N THR A 153 10.67 17.22 -5.43
CA THR A 153 10.57 15.76 -5.23
C THR A 153 10.73 15.01 -6.54
N CYS A 154 10.04 15.42 -7.60
CA CYS A 154 10.16 14.80 -8.93
C CYS A 154 11.58 14.96 -9.50
N ALA A 155 12.23 16.12 -9.32
CA ALA A 155 13.59 16.35 -9.79
C ALA A 155 14.61 15.46 -9.04
N ILE A 156 14.48 15.31 -7.72
CA ILE A 156 15.33 14.43 -6.93
C ILE A 156 15.12 12.96 -7.37
N SER A 157 13.86 12.53 -7.49
CA SER A 157 13.55 11.17 -7.96
C SER A 157 14.07 10.91 -9.37
N TYR A 158 14.00 11.89 -10.27
CA TYR A 158 14.58 11.80 -11.61
C TYR A 158 16.10 11.62 -11.57
N LEU A 159 16.82 12.42 -10.77
CA LEU A 159 18.27 12.32 -10.64
C LEU A 159 18.71 10.97 -10.08
N ILE A 160 17.98 10.42 -9.10
CA ILE A 160 18.24 9.07 -8.58
C ILE A 160 17.89 8.02 -9.64
N GLY A 161 16.77 8.19 -10.34
CA GLY A 161 16.32 7.30 -11.41
C GLY A 161 17.30 7.20 -12.59
N LEU A 162 18.12 8.22 -12.84
CA LEU A 162 19.17 8.17 -13.86
C LEU A 162 20.18 7.03 -13.62
N LEU A 163 20.39 6.60 -12.38
CA LEU A 163 21.23 5.44 -12.07
C LEU A 163 20.70 4.17 -12.76
N MET A 164 19.38 4.04 -12.88
CA MET A 164 18.69 2.91 -13.52
C MET A 164 18.66 3.02 -15.05
N CYS A 165 19.03 4.18 -15.60
CA CYS A 165 19.15 4.40 -17.05
C CYS A 165 20.58 4.15 -17.58
N THR A 166 21.51 3.73 -16.71
CA THR A 166 22.88 3.37 -17.12
C THR A 166 22.93 1.99 -17.78
N GLY A 167 24.06 1.63 -18.40
CA GLY A 167 24.24 0.30 -19.02
C GLY A 167 24.11 -0.88 -18.03
N GLY A 168 24.27 -0.64 -16.73
CA GLY A 168 24.03 -1.62 -15.65
C GLY A 168 22.68 -1.45 -14.93
N GLY A 169 21.80 -0.58 -15.44
CA GLY A 169 20.58 -0.16 -14.76
C GLY A 169 19.61 -1.28 -14.43
N ALA A 170 19.53 -2.33 -15.25
CA ALA A 170 18.70 -3.51 -14.99
C ALA A 170 19.10 -4.23 -13.68
N TYR A 171 20.41 -4.27 -13.35
CA TYR A 171 20.86 -4.86 -12.09
C TYR A 171 20.47 -4.02 -10.88
N ILE A 172 20.51 -2.69 -11.02
CA ILE A 172 20.09 -1.77 -9.96
C ILE A 172 18.57 -1.87 -9.76
N LEU A 173 17.80 -1.90 -10.85
CA LEU A 173 16.36 -2.09 -10.82
C LEU A 173 15.97 -3.39 -10.12
N ASN A 174 16.58 -4.52 -10.50
CA ASN A 174 16.28 -5.82 -9.89
C ASN A 174 16.64 -5.86 -8.40
N LEU A 175 17.73 -5.21 -7.99
CA LEU A 175 18.09 -5.09 -6.56
C LEU A 175 17.05 -4.27 -5.79
N LEU A 176 16.66 -3.11 -6.32
CA LEU A 176 15.66 -2.24 -5.69
C LEU A 176 14.28 -2.92 -5.62
N ASP A 177 13.85 -3.57 -6.70
CA ASP A 177 12.57 -4.29 -6.76
C ASP A 177 12.50 -5.39 -5.70
N THR A 178 13.58 -6.16 -5.54
CA THR A 178 13.67 -7.26 -4.57
C THR A 178 13.63 -6.77 -3.11
N PHE A 179 14.33 -5.68 -2.78
CA PHE A 179 14.51 -5.24 -1.39
C PHE A 179 13.55 -4.15 -0.93
N ALA A 180 13.15 -3.23 -1.82
CA ALA A 180 12.29 -2.11 -1.44
C ALA A 180 10.80 -2.50 -1.43
N GLY A 181 10.38 -3.37 -2.36
CA GLY A 181 8.97 -3.72 -2.57
C GLY A 181 8.46 -4.90 -1.73
N GLY A 182 9.32 -5.63 -1.01
CA GLY A 182 8.95 -6.87 -0.32
C GLY A 182 8.73 -6.72 1.19
N TRP A 183 9.66 -7.31 1.95
CA TRP A 183 9.69 -7.43 3.41
C TRP A 183 9.33 -6.17 4.21
N PRO A 184 9.89 -4.99 3.88
CA PRO A 184 9.70 -3.81 4.73
C PRO A 184 8.25 -3.36 4.76
N LEU A 185 7.56 -3.50 3.63
CA LEU A 185 6.16 -3.11 3.50
C LEU A 185 5.25 -4.01 4.36
N LEU A 186 5.50 -5.32 4.33
CA LEU A 186 4.79 -6.29 5.16
C LEU A 186 5.01 -6.04 6.66
N LEU A 187 6.26 -5.76 7.06
CA LEU A 187 6.60 -5.45 8.45
C LEU A 187 5.95 -4.14 8.91
N GLN A 188 6.02 -3.09 8.09
CA GLN A 188 5.38 -1.80 8.36
C GLN A 188 3.86 -1.97 8.55
N CYS A 189 3.20 -2.69 7.64
CA CYS A 189 1.76 -2.94 7.73
C CYS A 189 1.38 -3.74 8.99
N LEU A 190 2.18 -4.75 9.36
CA LEU A 190 1.98 -5.49 10.61
C LEU A 190 2.08 -4.56 11.83
N LEU A 191 3.08 -3.68 11.86
CA LEU A 191 3.23 -2.69 12.93
C LEU A 191 2.03 -1.72 12.98
N GLU A 192 1.56 -1.23 11.84
CA GLU A 192 0.36 -0.37 11.77
C GLU A 192 -0.88 -1.05 12.36
N VAL A 193 -1.13 -2.31 11.98
CA VAL A 193 -2.25 -3.09 12.52
C VAL A 193 -2.10 -3.29 14.03
N ILE A 194 -0.88 -3.59 14.50
CA ILE A 194 -0.62 -3.75 15.93
C ILE A 194 -0.93 -2.46 16.69
N ILE A 195 -0.47 -1.32 16.16
CA ILE A 195 -0.68 0.00 16.75
C ILE A 195 -2.17 0.36 16.78
N VAL A 196 -2.90 0.18 15.69
CA VAL A 196 -4.31 0.58 15.61
C VAL A 196 -5.22 -0.34 16.45
N VAL A 197 -5.02 -1.65 16.36
CA VAL A 197 -5.95 -2.63 16.95
C VAL A 197 -5.66 -2.86 18.43
N TYR A 198 -4.39 -3.07 18.80
CA TYR A 198 -4.02 -3.49 20.16
C TYR A 198 -3.53 -2.34 21.04
N ILE A 199 -2.84 -1.34 20.48
CA ILE A 199 -2.34 -0.20 21.27
C ILE A 199 -3.42 0.89 21.41
N TYR A 200 -3.93 1.41 20.29
CA TYR A 200 -4.97 2.43 20.29
C TYR A 200 -6.30 1.87 20.83
N GLY A 201 -6.64 0.65 20.39
CA GLY A 201 -7.74 -0.14 20.90
C GLY A 201 -8.88 -0.26 19.90
N LEU A 202 -9.20 -1.51 19.57
CA LEU A 202 -10.22 -1.88 18.58
C LEU A 202 -11.60 -1.28 18.84
N GLU A 203 -12.05 -1.22 20.09
CA GLU A 203 -13.37 -0.66 20.41
C GLU A 203 -13.46 0.85 20.13
N LYS A 204 -12.38 1.59 20.45
CA LYS A 204 -12.30 3.03 20.17
C LYS A 204 -12.27 3.28 18.67
N TYR A 205 -11.49 2.48 17.95
CA TYR A 205 -11.42 2.54 16.49
C TYR A 205 -12.78 2.23 15.86
N ALA A 206 -13.45 1.17 16.32
CA ALA A 206 -14.77 0.81 15.82
C ALA A 206 -15.82 1.89 16.12
N HIS A 207 -15.78 2.50 17.31
CA HIS A 207 -16.66 3.63 17.63
C HIS A 207 -16.41 4.82 16.71
N LEU A 208 -15.16 5.17 16.42
CA LEU A 208 -14.82 6.26 15.51
C LEU A 208 -15.36 6.02 14.10
N TYR A 209 -15.22 4.79 13.58
CA TYR A 209 -15.78 4.41 12.29
C TYR A 209 -17.30 4.54 12.26
N ARG A 210 -17.99 4.09 13.31
CA ARG A 210 -19.46 4.23 13.42
C ARG A 210 -19.87 5.70 13.48
N TYR A 211 -19.08 6.53 14.14
CA TYR A 211 -19.31 7.97 14.20
C TYR A 211 -19.18 8.64 12.84
N MET A 212 -18.12 8.33 12.08
CA MET A 212 -17.89 8.88 10.73
C MET A 212 -18.99 8.45 9.76
N LEU A 213 -19.34 7.17 9.75
CA LEU A 213 -20.24 6.59 8.76
C LEU A 213 -21.74 6.77 9.08
N GLY A 214 -22.09 6.90 10.37
CA GLY A 214 -23.49 6.92 10.79
C GLY A 214 -24.23 5.59 10.59
N GLU A 215 -25.57 5.63 10.65
CA GLU A 215 -26.41 4.45 10.45
C GLU A 215 -26.63 4.17 8.95
N PRO A 216 -26.56 2.90 8.52
CA PRO A 216 -26.73 2.56 7.11
C PRO A 216 -28.17 2.80 6.65
N SER A 217 -28.31 3.59 5.59
CA SER A 217 -29.58 3.89 4.93
C SER A 217 -30.25 2.66 4.29
N ARG A 218 -29.50 1.63 3.84
CA ARG A 218 -30.05 0.44 3.15
C ARG A 218 -29.75 -0.87 3.87
N LYS A 219 -30.72 -1.81 3.86
CA LYS A 219 -30.61 -3.15 4.45
C LYS A 219 -29.45 -3.99 3.87
N PHE A 220 -29.13 -3.81 2.59
CA PHE A 220 -28.00 -4.47 1.93
C PHE A 220 -26.66 -4.15 2.61
N TRP A 221 -26.42 -2.87 2.96
CA TRP A 221 -25.21 -2.45 3.68
C TRP A 221 -25.18 -2.99 5.11
N LYS A 222 -26.33 -3.11 5.79
CA LYS A 222 -26.43 -3.81 7.10
C LYS A 222 -26.02 -5.28 6.98
N PHE A 223 -26.48 -5.99 5.95
CA PHE A 223 -26.10 -7.38 5.71
C PHE A 223 -24.61 -7.55 5.42
N LEU A 224 -24.03 -6.66 4.62
CA LEU A 224 -22.59 -6.61 4.34
C LEU A 224 -21.73 -6.20 5.54
N GLY A 225 -22.35 -5.78 6.65
CA GLY A 225 -21.66 -5.53 7.92
C GLY A 225 -21.42 -4.07 8.27
N TYR A 226 -22.11 -3.14 7.62
CA TYR A 226 -22.05 -1.70 7.96
C TYR A 226 -22.81 -1.38 9.27
N PRO A 227 -22.32 -0.45 10.11
CA PRO A 227 -21.05 0.26 9.95
C PRO A 227 -19.87 -0.63 10.35
N ILE A 228 -19.97 -1.44 11.41
CA ILE A 228 -19.00 -2.49 11.75
C ILE A 228 -19.73 -3.63 12.46
N ASN A 229 -19.81 -4.80 11.82
CA ASN A 229 -20.30 -6.04 12.43
C ASN A 229 -19.18 -6.78 13.19
N LYS A 230 -19.56 -7.82 13.95
CA LYS A 230 -18.59 -8.66 14.67
C LYS A 230 -17.56 -9.33 13.76
N PHE A 231 -17.89 -9.54 12.48
CA PHE A 231 -16.98 -10.14 11.50
C PHE A 231 -15.79 -9.22 11.21
N TYR A 232 -16.00 -7.94 10.90
CA TYR A 232 -14.89 -6.99 10.69
C TYR A 232 -14.03 -6.82 11.94
N THR A 233 -14.67 -6.79 13.12
CA THR A 233 -13.95 -6.76 14.40
C THR A 233 -13.06 -8.00 14.57
N LEU A 234 -13.56 -9.20 14.24
CA LEU A 234 -12.78 -10.45 14.27
C LEU A 234 -11.65 -10.42 13.23
N CYS A 235 -11.93 -9.91 12.03
CA CYS A 235 -10.95 -9.78 10.97
C CYS A 235 -9.77 -8.91 11.41
N TRP A 236 -10.03 -7.70 11.91
CA TRP A 236 -8.97 -6.80 12.37
C TRP A 236 -8.24 -7.32 13.61
N ALA A 237 -8.96 -7.96 14.54
CA ALA A 237 -8.39 -8.46 15.79
C ALA A 237 -7.49 -9.69 15.63
N TYR A 238 -7.78 -10.57 14.66
CA TYR A 238 -7.11 -11.87 14.59
C TYR A 238 -6.74 -12.27 13.16
N LEU A 239 -7.66 -12.15 12.20
CA LEU A 239 -7.42 -12.65 10.85
C LEU A 239 -6.34 -11.85 10.11
N THR A 240 -6.43 -10.52 10.11
CA THR A 240 -5.49 -9.64 9.43
C THR A 240 -4.07 -9.77 10.00
N PRO A 241 -3.84 -9.67 11.34
CA PRO A 241 -2.52 -9.93 11.92
C PRO A 241 -1.98 -11.32 11.58
N LEU A 242 -2.82 -12.36 11.66
CA LEU A 242 -2.43 -13.73 11.35
C LEU A 242 -2.01 -13.87 9.89
N CYS A 243 -2.80 -13.36 8.95
CA CYS A 243 -2.47 -13.38 7.52
C CYS A 243 -1.16 -12.64 7.23
N LEU A 244 -0.93 -11.46 7.83
CA LEU A 244 0.32 -10.72 7.66
C LEU A 244 1.53 -11.48 8.21
N VAL A 245 1.40 -12.12 9.38
CA VAL A 245 2.47 -12.95 9.95
C VAL A 245 2.75 -14.17 9.07
N VAL A 246 1.71 -14.85 8.57
CA VAL A 246 1.87 -16.01 7.68
C VAL A 246 2.57 -15.60 6.39
N VAL A 247 2.15 -14.50 5.76
CA VAL A 247 2.77 -13.98 4.53
C VAL A 247 4.22 -13.59 4.78
N LEU A 248 4.51 -12.91 5.89
CA LEU A 248 5.86 -12.51 6.26
C LEU A 248 6.77 -13.73 6.47
N VAL A 249 6.31 -14.74 7.21
CA VAL A 249 7.07 -15.99 7.43
C VAL A 249 7.29 -16.74 6.11
N PHE A 250 6.25 -16.83 5.26
CA PHE A 250 6.34 -17.49 3.97
C PHE A 250 7.35 -16.81 3.06
N ASN A 251 7.26 -15.48 2.94
CA ASN A 251 8.23 -14.67 2.23
C ASN A 251 9.62 -15.03 2.79
N PHE A 252 9.83 -15.02 4.13
CA PHE A 252 11.18 -15.18 4.71
C PHE A 252 11.76 -16.55 4.43
N SER A 253 10.90 -17.57 4.35
CA SER A 253 11.30 -18.93 4.03
C SER A 253 11.70 -19.12 2.56
N GLU A 254 11.16 -18.30 1.65
CA GLU A 254 11.49 -18.34 0.22
C GLU A 254 12.62 -17.36 -0.17
N TYR A 255 13.19 -16.62 0.78
CA TYR A 255 14.31 -15.73 0.49
C TYR A 255 15.52 -16.52 -0.03
N THR A 256 15.97 -16.15 -1.22
CA THR A 256 17.21 -16.65 -1.84
C THR A 256 18.11 -15.48 -2.21
N ILE A 257 19.41 -15.74 -2.33
CA ILE A 257 20.38 -14.74 -2.80
C ILE A 257 19.89 -14.16 -4.13
N THR A 258 19.86 -12.83 -4.20
CA THR A 258 19.37 -12.11 -5.37
C THR A 258 20.24 -12.47 -6.56
N SER A 259 19.60 -12.77 -7.69
CA SER A 259 20.26 -13.04 -8.96
C SER A 259 19.49 -12.38 -10.10
N TYR A 260 20.20 -12.06 -11.17
CA TYR A 260 19.60 -11.55 -12.40
C TYR A 260 20.19 -12.30 -13.59
N GLY A 261 19.40 -13.18 -14.19
CA GLY A 261 19.90 -14.13 -15.20
C GLY A 261 21.00 -15.02 -14.61
N ASN A 262 22.19 -14.97 -15.21
CA ASN A 262 23.36 -15.75 -14.77
C ASN A 262 24.24 -15.01 -13.75
N TYR A 263 23.89 -13.77 -13.39
CA TYR A 263 24.66 -12.96 -12.46
C TYR A 263 24.14 -13.13 -11.03
N ILE A 264 25.01 -13.56 -10.12
CA ILE A 264 24.74 -13.64 -8.69
C ILE A 264 25.30 -12.38 -8.03
N TYR A 265 24.48 -11.72 -7.21
CA TYR A 265 24.89 -10.47 -6.60
C TYR A 265 25.97 -10.71 -5.54
N PRO A 266 27.00 -9.84 -5.47
CA PRO A 266 28.03 -9.92 -4.45
C PRO A 266 27.46 -9.51 -3.09
N LEU A 267 28.09 -9.97 -2.01
CA LEU A 267 27.64 -9.74 -0.63
C LEU A 267 27.44 -8.24 -0.29
N TRP A 268 28.28 -7.35 -0.82
CA TRP A 268 28.15 -5.92 -0.56
C TRP A 268 26.85 -5.35 -1.15
N ALA A 269 26.35 -5.87 -2.27
CA ALA A 269 25.11 -5.43 -2.89
C ALA A 269 23.90 -5.92 -2.10
N GLU A 270 23.96 -7.16 -1.61
CA GLU A 270 22.98 -7.72 -0.66
C GLU A 270 22.90 -6.89 0.63
N VAL A 271 24.05 -6.50 1.21
CA VAL A 271 24.08 -5.63 2.39
C VAL A 271 23.42 -4.28 2.11
N ILE A 272 23.68 -3.67 0.94
CA ILE A 272 23.00 -2.44 0.53
C ILE A 272 21.48 -2.67 0.40
N GLY A 273 21.06 -3.78 -0.19
CA GLY A 273 19.65 -4.17 -0.27
C GLY A 273 18.98 -4.23 1.10
N TRP A 274 19.59 -4.91 2.06
CA TRP A 274 19.09 -4.98 3.44
C TRP A 274 19.09 -3.62 4.15
N LEU A 275 20.07 -2.75 3.87
CA LEU A 275 20.08 -1.38 4.39
C LEU A 275 18.93 -0.54 3.82
N ILE A 276 18.58 -0.72 2.54
CA ILE A 276 17.41 -0.07 1.93
C ILE A 276 16.13 -0.59 2.59
N ALA A 277 16.03 -1.92 2.74
CA ALA A 277 14.89 -2.58 3.34
C ALA A 277 14.62 -2.08 4.77
N PHE A 278 15.58 -2.23 5.67
CA PHE A 278 15.44 -1.77 7.06
C PHE A 278 15.53 -0.26 7.23
N GLY A 279 16.14 0.44 6.27
CA GLY A 279 16.22 1.90 6.25
C GLY A 279 14.84 2.56 6.26
N SER A 280 13.85 1.94 5.61
CA SER A 280 12.46 2.43 5.62
C SER A 280 11.80 2.34 7.01
N CYS A 281 12.15 1.32 7.82
CA CYS A 281 11.63 1.14 9.18
C CYS A 281 12.41 1.94 10.23
N LEU A 282 13.63 2.36 9.90
CA LEU A 282 14.55 3.04 10.83
C LEU A 282 13.95 4.29 11.49
N PRO A 283 13.24 5.20 10.78
CA PRO A 283 12.64 6.37 11.42
C PRO A 283 11.65 6.03 12.53
N ALA A 284 10.83 4.98 12.34
CA ALA A 284 9.88 4.52 13.36
C ALA A 284 10.61 4.04 14.62
N VAL A 285 11.68 3.25 14.44
CA VAL A 285 12.52 2.75 15.55
C VAL A 285 13.24 3.90 16.25
N ILE A 286 13.82 4.84 15.51
CA ILE A 286 14.53 6.00 16.07
C ILE A 286 13.57 6.87 16.90
N VAL A 287 12.39 7.18 16.38
CA VAL A 287 11.39 7.99 17.10
C VAL A 287 10.93 7.25 18.37
N ALA A 288 10.70 5.94 18.30
CA ALA A 288 10.34 5.15 19.47
C ALA A 288 11.45 5.17 20.54
N LEU A 289 12.71 4.95 20.14
CA LEU A 289 13.86 5.01 21.05
C LEU A 289 14.04 6.40 21.66
N TYR A 290 13.96 7.45 20.84
CA TYR A 290 14.03 8.84 21.31
C TYR A 290 12.96 9.12 22.38
N LYS A 291 11.71 8.71 22.13
CA LYS A 291 10.61 8.84 23.09
C LYS A 291 10.88 8.07 24.39
N VAL A 292 11.40 6.85 24.31
CA VAL A 292 11.77 6.06 25.49
C VAL A 292 12.89 6.72 26.29
N ILE A 293 13.94 7.22 25.61
CA ILE A 293 15.05 7.92 26.26
C ILE A 293 14.55 9.19 26.96
N VAL A 294 13.69 9.98 26.32
CA VAL A 294 13.06 11.17 26.94
C VAL A 294 12.23 10.77 28.16
N ILE A 295 11.48 9.67 28.11
CA ILE A 295 10.70 9.17 29.25
C ILE A 295 11.61 8.83 30.44
N VAL A 296 12.74 8.17 30.20
CA VAL A 296 13.67 7.73 31.25
C VAL A 296 14.49 8.90 31.81
N THR A 297 14.87 9.86 30.98
CA THR A 297 15.74 10.99 31.36
C THR A 297 15.00 12.18 31.96
N THR A 298 13.72 12.36 31.67
CA THR A 298 12.93 13.47 32.22
C THR A 298 12.62 13.23 33.70
N GLY A 299 13.21 14.00 34.62
CA GLY A 299 13.04 13.89 36.07
C GLY A 299 11.68 14.35 36.63
N SER A 300 10.57 13.95 36.02
CA SER A 300 9.21 14.23 36.54
C SER A 300 8.89 13.36 37.78
N LYS A 301 7.96 13.80 38.63
CA LYS A 301 7.47 13.03 39.80
C LYS A 301 6.56 11.85 39.42
N GLU A 302 6.14 11.75 38.15
CA GLU A 302 5.26 10.68 37.68
C GLU A 302 6.01 9.35 37.50
N THR A 303 5.35 8.23 37.87
CA THR A 303 5.89 6.87 37.64
C THR A 303 6.08 6.62 36.14
N ILE A 304 7.18 5.95 35.78
CA ILE A 304 7.53 5.58 34.39
C ILE A 304 6.35 4.92 33.64
N LYS A 305 5.56 4.10 34.34
CA LYS A 305 4.34 3.44 33.81
C LYS A 305 3.27 4.43 33.34
N LEU A 306 3.08 5.55 34.05
CA LEU A 306 2.11 6.58 33.68
C LEU A 306 2.56 7.34 32.43
N ARG A 307 3.86 7.64 32.32
CA ARG A 307 4.44 8.33 31.15
C ARG A 307 4.34 7.50 29.89
N LEU A 308 4.60 6.20 30.00
CA LEU A 308 4.46 5.26 28.89
C LEU A 308 2.99 5.16 28.47
N ARG A 309 2.06 5.12 29.43
CA ARG A 309 0.62 5.18 29.15
C ARG A 309 0.22 6.47 28.44
N ASN A 310 0.75 7.63 28.84
CA ASN A 310 0.44 8.93 28.24
C ASN A 310 0.97 9.09 26.79
N GLN A 311 2.00 8.35 26.38
CA GLN A 311 2.45 8.33 24.97
C GLN A 311 1.64 7.35 24.11
N LEU A 312 1.03 6.32 24.72
CA LEU A 312 0.15 5.38 24.02
C LEU A 312 -1.31 5.88 23.94
N THR A 313 -1.63 6.98 24.63
CA THR A 313 -2.91 7.68 24.47
C THR A 313 -2.88 8.63 23.27
N SER A 314 -4.03 8.83 22.63
CA SER A 314 -4.20 9.82 21.57
C SER A 314 -3.75 11.21 22.02
N THR A 315 -3.24 11.99 21.08
CA THR A 315 -2.81 13.37 21.35
C THR A 315 -4.02 14.24 21.72
N GLU A 316 -3.87 15.21 22.63
CA GLU A 316 -4.96 16.14 22.98
C GLU A 316 -5.53 16.87 21.75
N ARG A 317 -4.69 17.16 20.75
CA ARG A 317 -5.12 17.75 19.47
C ARG A 317 -6.09 16.85 18.70
N TRP A 318 -5.94 15.52 18.80
CA TRP A 318 -6.88 14.55 18.22
C TRP A 318 -8.23 14.65 18.91
N ASP A 319 -8.24 14.71 20.24
CA ASP A 319 -9.46 14.80 21.03
C ASP A 319 -10.15 16.18 20.88
N GLN A 320 -9.39 17.26 20.68
CA GLN A 320 -9.91 18.59 20.35
C GLN A 320 -10.55 18.63 18.96
N ASN A 321 -9.88 18.09 17.94
CA ASN A 321 -10.44 17.99 16.59
C ASN A 321 -11.72 17.16 16.59
N ARG A 322 -11.74 16.05 17.34
CA ARG A 322 -12.94 15.23 17.53
C ARG A 322 -14.09 16.04 18.15
N LYS A 323 -13.83 16.76 19.24
CA LYS A 323 -14.85 17.60 19.89
C LYS A 323 -15.39 18.69 18.96
N ILE A 324 -14.51 19.35 18.21
CA ILE A 324 -14.91 20.38 17.22
C ILE A 324 -15.86 19.79 16.18
N LEU A 325 -15.53 18.61 15.66
CA LEU A 325 -16.36 17.88 14.69
C LEU A 325 -17.70 17.43 15.27
N GLU A 326 -17.72 16.99 16.53
CA GLU A 326 -18.95 16.65 17.25
C GLU A 326 -19.86 17.88 17.43
N THR A 327 -19.29 19.05 17.76
CA THR A 327 -20.05 20.30 17.87
C THR A 327 -20.52 20.88 16.53
N SER A 328 -19.67 20.89 15.49
CA SER A 328 -20.04 21.43 14.18
C SER A 328 -21.17 20.63 13.53
N ASN A 329 -21.12 19.30 13.63
CA ASN A 329 -22.20 18.45 13.13
C ASN A 329 -23.49 18.62 13.95
N SER A 330 -23.41 18.87 15.26
CA SER A 330 -24.60 19.13 16.07
C SER A 330 -25.28 20.45 15.70
N ASP A 331 -24.51 21.49 15.36
CA ASP A 331 -25.04 22.78 14.92
C ASP A 331 -25.67 22.69 13.52
N GLU A 332 -25.08 21.90 12.61
CA GLU A 332 -25.66 21.58 11.29
C GLU A 332 -26.93 20.74 11.39
N LEU A 333 -26.96 19.72 12.25
CA LEU A 333 -28.17 18.93 12.53
C LEU A 333 -29.28 19.79 13.14
N GLN A 334 -28.97 20.69 14.07
CA GLN A 334 -29.94 21.62 14.65
C GLN A 334 -30.48 22.61 13.60
N THR A 335 -29.64 23.13 12.71
CA THR A 335 -30.10 24.03 11.64
C THR A 335 -30.96 23.32 10.60
N VAL A 336 -30.68 22.04 10.29
CA VAL A 336 -31.53 21.20 9.42
C VAL A 336 -32.86 20.85 10.08
N GLU A 337 -32.88 20.49 11.37
CA GLU A 337 -34.12 20.24 12.12
C GLU A 337 -34.98 21.51 12.29
N THR A 338 -34.34 22.67 12.46
CA THR A 338 -35.06 23.95 12.56
C THR A 338 -35.70 24.34 11.22
N LYS A 339 -35.06 24.03 10.09
CA LYS A 339 -35.64 24.24 8.75
C LYS A 339 -36.76 23.26 8.40
N MET A 340 -36.83 22.09 9.04
CA MET A 340 -37.93 21.13 8.87
C MET A 340 -39.11 21.36 9.82
N LYS A 341 -39.03 22.31 10.76
CA LYS A 341 -40.10 22.64 11.72
C LYS A 341 -40.93 23.89 11.36
N PHE A 342 -40.83 24.38 10.12
CA PHE A 342 -41.68 25.45 9.60
C PHE A 342 -42.55 24.99 8.43
#